data_AF-A0A0F8X3E6-F1
#
_entry.id   AF-A0A0F8X3E6-F1
#
_cell.length_a   1.000
_cell.length_b   1.000
_cell.length_c   1.000
_cell.angle_alpha   90.00
_cell.angle_beta   90.00
_cell.angle_gamma   90.00
#
_symmetry.space_group_name_H-M   'P 1'
#
loop_
_entity.id
_entity.type
_entity.pdbx_description
1 polymer ?
#
loop_
_entity_poly.entity_id
_entity_poly.type
_entity_poly.pdbx_seq_one_letter_code
_entity_poly.pdbx_strand_id
1 'polypeptide(L)'
;PELSYDLLSRNDAEAKRILDNVLFFMIPSFNPDGQVMITDWYRETVGTEYEGLRMPYLYHKYCGHDNNRDGDFLNLLESKYVAKAMFVDWVAQAYIDHHHMGSYGARFYVPPYCDPIRPYADPLVWREISWYGSHIAYKLEEEGFQGVLNAAQYAGWGHFGWHWITPFHNIAGMLTESADVNIASPIYIHPEQLRAEVRMFPEYEAQSTFPNPWPGGWWRLRNVVEQKKTAAWSLLDMAARNKETILNTAYLKAKNQIRRGAEGDIRAIVVPATQHDYLTSVKMINNLVRSGIEIHKAESDFQVEDMQYEKGSYVISLAQPKMGLIRNLLVETHYPDNYWTRREDGTPIRPYDLASHTMFEFMGVR
;
A
#
# COMPACT_ATOMS: atom_id res chain seq x y z
N PRO A 1 17.84 -11.89 -6.27
CA PRO A 1 17.47 -11.01 -5.13
C PRO A 1 18.17 -11.48 -3.85
N GLU A 2 18.86 -10.59 -3.13
CA GLU A 2 19.68 -10.99 -1.96
C GLU A 2 18.88 -11.56 -0.80
N LEU A 3 17.68 -11.05 -0.54
CA LEU A 3 16.79 -11.61 0.48
C LEU A 3 16.55 -13.12 0.25
N SER A 4 16.23 -13.52 -0.98
CA SER A 4 16.02 -14.93 -1.32
C SER A 4 17.31 -15.75 -1.19
N TYR A 5 18.46 -15.18 -1.57
CA TYR A 5 19.74 -15.84 -1.40
C TYR A 5 20.03 -16.08 0.10
N ASP A 6 19.82 -15.07 0.94
CA ASP A 6 20.03 -15.18 2.38
C ASP A 6 19.07 -16.19 3.02
N LEU A 7 17.79 -16.19 2.63
CA LEU A 7 16.81 -17.18 3.11
C LEU A 7 17.19 -18.62 2.73
N LEU A 8 17.78 -18.84 1.54
CA LEU A 8 18.14 -20.19 1.06
C LEU A 8 19.52 -20.67 1.52
N SER A 9 20.45 -19.75 1.79
CA SER A 9 21.84 -20.09 2.13
C SER A 9 22.13 -20.10 3.63
N ARG A 10 21.38 -19.34 4.43
CA ARG A 10 21.57 -19.27 5.87
C ARG A 10 20.96 -20.48 6.58
N ASN A 11 21.67 -20.99 7.58
CA ASN A 11 21.28 -22.17 8.36
C ASN A 11 21.20 -21.89 9.87
N ASP A 12 21.27 -20.62 10.26
CA ASP A 12 21.12 -20.20 11.65
C ASP A 12 19.67 -20.35 12.16
N ALA A 13 19.50 -20.17 13.48
CA ALA A 13 18.21 -20.40 14.14
C ALA A 13 17.11 -19.41 13.70
N GLU A 14 17.47 -18.21 13.25
CA GLU A 14 16.51 -17.22 12.79
C GLU A 14 16.00 -17.54 11.39
N ALA A 15 16.91 -17.81 10.44
CA ALA A 15 16.54 -18.21 9.09
C ALA A 15 15.67 -19.48 9.09
N LYS A 16 16.04 -20.50 9.87
CA LYS A 16 15.25 -21.73 10.01
C LYS A 16 13.87 -21.46 10.61
N ARG A 17 13.78 -20.64 11.66
CA ARG A 17 12.49 -20.26 12.24
C ARG A 17 11.58 -19.60 11.20
N ILE A 18 12.12 -18.72 10.36
CA ILE A 18 11.34 -18.09 9.29
C ILE A 18 10.83 -19.14 8.31
N LEU A 19 11.70 -20.00 7.78
CA LEU A 19 11.34 -21.02 6.80
C LEU A 19 10.34 -22.05 7.36
N ASP A 20 10.42 -22.37 8.64
CA ASP A 20 9.52 -23.34 9.30
C ASP A 20 8.13 -22.77 9.60
N ASN A 21 7.97 -21.43 9.65
CA ASN A 21 6.75 -20.80 10.18
C ASN A 21 6.08 -19.78 9.25
N VAL A 22 6.72 -19.39 8.15
CA VAL A 22 6.21 -18.33 7.25
C VAL A 22 6.21 -18.80 5.81
N LEU A 23 5.06 -18.68 5.13
CA LEU A 23 5.03 -18.73 3.67
C LEU A 23 5.26 -17.32 3.12
N PHE A 24 6.35 -17.17 2.35
CA PHE A 24 6.78 -15.90 1.80
C PHE A 24 6.60 -15.87 0.28
N PHE A 25 5.97 -14.81 -0.22
CA PHE A 25 5.85 -14.52 -1.65
C PHE A 25 6.61 -13.25 -1.97
N MET A 26 7.60 -13.36 -2.86
CA MET A 26 8.37 -12.22 -3.34
C MET A 26 7.97 -11.91 -4.79
N ILE A 27 7.55 -10.68 -5.03
CA ILE A 27 7.39 -10.14 -6.37
C ILE A 27 8.59 -9.20 -6.60
N PRO A 28 9.66 -9.67 -7.26
CA PRO A 28 10.91 -8.90 -7.35
C PRO A 28 10.77 -7.63 -8.19
N SER A 29 9.78 -7.59 -9.09
CA SER A 29 9.41 -6.38 -9.82
C SER A 29 7.91 -6.41 -10.14
N PHE A 30 7.20 -5.37 -9.71
CA PHE A 30 5.80 -5.12 -10.09
C PHE A 30 5.67 -4.56 -11.51
N ASN A 31 6.78 -4.16 -12.13
CA ASN A 31 6.84 -3.60 -13.46
C ASN A 31 8.14 -4.02 -14.16
N PRO A 32 8.22 -5.27 -14.66
CA PRO A 32 9.43 -5.79 -15.30
C PRO A 32 9.82 -4.97 -16.53
N ASP A 33 8.86 -4.55 -17.36
CA ASP A 33 9.11 -3.76 -18.58
C ASP A 33 9.76 -2.41 -18.23
N GLY A 34 9.15 -1.66 -17.30
CA GLY A 34 9.71 -0.39 -16.83
C GLY A 34 11.08 -0.55 -16.18
N GLN A 35 11.31 -1.63 -15.44
CA GLN A 35 12.62 -1.90 -14.82
C GLN A 35 13.72 -2.12 -15.87
N VAL A 36 13.44 -2.87 -16.94
CA VAL A 36 14.39 -3.06 -18.05
C VAL A 36 14.65 -1.73 -18.75
N MET A 37 13.59 -0.99 -19.10
CA MET A 37 13.72 0.29 -19.82
C MET A 37 14.55 1.33 -19.03
N ILE A 38 14.33 1.47 -17.73
CA ILE A 38 15.12 2.38 -16.88
C ILE A 38 16.56 1.91 -16.75
N THR A 39 16.79 0.60 -16.68
CA THR A 39 18.14 0.04 -16.63
C THR A 39 18.92 0.34 -17.91
N ASP A 40 18.30 0.17 -19.07
CA ASP A 40 18.92 0.43 -20.36
C ASP A 40 19.17 1.93 -20.56
N TRP A 41 18.20 2.78 -20.20
CA TRP A 41 18.37 4.23 -20.20
C TRP A 41 19.55 4.70 -19.33
N TYR A 42 19.67 4.16 -18.10
CA TYR A 42 20.80 4.48 -17.24
C TYR A 42 22.13 4.02 -17.84
N ARG A 43 22.20 2.81 -18.41
CA ARG A 43 23.41 2.29 -19.07
C ARG A 43 23.83 3.11 -20.28
N GLU A 44 22.88 3.68 -21.01
CA GLU A 44 23.16 4.57 -22.14
C GLU A 44 23.66 5.96 -21.69
N THR A 45 23.15 6.46 -20.56
CA THR A 45 23.38 7.84 -20.12
C THR A 45 24.47 8.01 -19.06
N VAL A 46 24.86 6.94 -18.34
CA VAL A 46 25.90 7.01 -17.31
C VAL A 46 27.24 7.48 -17.91
N GLY A 47 27.87 8.46 -17.25
CA GLY A 47 29.09 9.13 -17.71
C GLY A 47 28.87 10.23 -18.76
N THR A 48 27.63 10.51 -19.15
CA THR A 48 27.28 11.60 -20.09
C THR A 48 26.64 12.79 -19.36
N GLU A 49 26.39 13.89 -20.07
CA GLU A 49 25.65 15.03 -19.53
C GLU A 49 24.17 14.72 -19.19
N TYR A 50 23.65 13.57 -19.65
CA TYR A 50 22.28 13.12 -19.41
C TYR A 50 22.15 12.14 -18.24
N GLU A 51 23.24 11.81 -17.55
CA GLU A 51 23.22 10.89 -16.40
C GLU A 51 22.25 11.39 -15.33
N GLY A 52 21.29 10.54 -14.94
CA GLY A 52 20.32 10.87 -13.89
C GLY A 52 19.04 11.55 -14.39
N LEU A 53 18.96 11.90 -15.68
CA LEU A 53 17.73 12.43 -16.24
C LEU A 53 16.64 11.36 -16.31
N ARG A 54 15.39 11.79 -16.18
CA ARG A 54 14.24 10.91 -16.35
C ARG A 54 14.18 10.42 -17.80
N MET A 55 13.92 9.13 -17.96
CA MET A 55 13.71 8.54 -19.28
C MET A 55 12.50 9.21 -19.97
N PRO A 56 12.62 9.62 -21.24
CA PRO A 56 11.58 10.39 -21.94
C PRO A 56 10.43 9.53 -22.49
N TYR A 57 10.43 8.22 -22.29
CA TYR A 57 9.44 7.27 -22.83
C TYR A 57 8.52 6.72 -21.75
N LEU A 58 7.25 6.46 -22.06
CA LEU A 58 6.34 5.76 -21.15
C LEU A 58 6.57 4.25 -21.20
N TYR A 59 6.55 3.59 -20.04
CA TYR A 59 6.69 2.13 -19.97
C TYR A 59 5.36 1.40 -20.23
N HIS A 60 4.21 2.01 -19.89
CA HIS A 60 2.91 1.36 -19.97
C HIS A 60 1.91 2.22 -20.76
N LYS A 61 1.12 1.57 -21.63
CA LYS A 61 0.10 2.25 -22.45
C LYS A 61 -1.00 2.91 -21.62
N TYR A 62 -1.41 2.29 -20.51
CA TYR A 62 -2.60 2.71 -19.75
C TYR A 62 -2.28 3.43 -18.45
N CYS A 63 -1.15 3.14 -17.81
CA CYS A 63 -0.75 3.79 -16.56
C CYS A 63 0.51 4.66 -16.68
N GLY A 64 1.09 4.77 -17.89
CA GLY A 64 2.25 5.61 -18.14
C GLY A 64 3.47 5.17 -17.33
N HIS A 65 3.72 5.87 -16.22
CA HIS A 65 4.79 5.62 -15.26
C HIS A 65 4.32 5.28 -13.83
N ASP A 66 3.04 4.96 -13.63
CA ASP A 66 2.51 4.73 -12.28
C ASP A 66 1.54 3.53 -12.22
N ASN A 67 2.08 2.34 -12.00
CA ASN A 67 1.27 1.15 -11.71
C ASN A 67 0.76 1.09 -10.25
N ASN A 68 1.19 2.01 -9.37
CA ASN A 68 0.74 2.08 -7.98
C ASN A 68 -0.58 2.87 -7.84
N ARG A 69 -1.22 3.26 -8.94
CA ARG A 69 -2.60 3.79 -8.97
C ARG A 69 -3.66 2.82 -9.49
N ASP A 70 -3.28 1.56 -9.72
CA ASP A 70 -4.14 0.59 -10.39
C ASP A 70 -4.60 -0.56 -9.46
N GLY A 71 -4.49 -0.39 -8.14
CA GLY A 71 -4.83 -1.42 -7.15
C GLY A 71 -6.32 -1.70 -6.99
N ASP A 72 -7.18 -0.75 -7.35
CA ASP A 72 -8.64 -0.85 -7.31
C ASP A 72 -9.25 -1.09 -8.71
N PHE A 73 -8.78 -0.41 -9.75
CA PHE A 73 -9.30 -0.58 -11.11
C PHE A 73 -8.71 -1.76 -11.89
N LEU A 74 -7.54 -2.27 -11.50
CA LEU A 74 -6.92 -3.48 -12.07
C LEU A 74 -6.91 -3.48 -13.61
N ASN A 75 -6.55 -2.36 -14.24
CA ASN A 75 -6.50 -2.24 -15.69
C ASN A 75 -5.31 -3.02 -16.28
N LEU A 76 -4.17 -3.03 -15.59
CA LEU A 76 -2.94 -3.69 -16.04
C LEU A 76 -3.00 -5.21 -15.83
N LEU A 77 -2.18 -5.94 -16.58
CA LEU A 77 -2.11 -7.40 -16.47
C LEU A 77 -1.41 -7.80 -15.16
N GLU A 78 -0.33 -7.12 -14.82
CA GLU A 78 0.44 -7.25 -13.60
C GLU A 78 -0.46 -7.03 -12.39
N SER A 79 -1.26 -5.96 -12.39
CA SER A 79 -2.23 -5.66 -11.32
C SER A 79 -3.20 -6.82 -11.10
N LYS A 80 -3.73 -7.42 -12.18
CA LYS A 80 -4.64 -8.57 -12.06
C LYS A 80 -3.96 -9.79 -11.43
N TYR A 81 -2.69 -10.04 -11.76
CA TYR A 81 -1.93 -11.14 -11.16
C TYR A 81 -1.63 -10.90 -9.69
N VAL A 82 -1.19 -9.69 -9.33
CA VAL A 82 -0.93 -9.34 -7.93
C VAL A 82 -2.20 -9.40 -7.09
N ALA A 83 -3.30 -8.81 -7.56
CA ALA A 83 -4.58 -8.85 -6.87
C ALA A 83 -5.08 -10.29 -6.67
N LYS A 84 -4.99 -11.14 -7.71
CA LYS A 84 -5.36 -12.55 -7.60
C LYS A 84 -4.51 -13.28 -6.55
N ALA A 85 -3.18 -13.14 -6.60
CA ALA A 85 -2.29 -13.81 -5.65
C ALA A 85 -2.54 -13.34 -4.20
N MET A 86 -2.64 -12.03 -3.99
CA MET A 86 -2.68 -11.42 -2.66
C MET A 86 -4.07 -11.43 -2.04
N PHE A 87 -5.14 -11.24 -2.82
CA PHE A 87 -6.50 -11.04 -2.30
C PHE A 87 -7.40 -12.26 -2.43
N VAL A 88 -7.09 -13.21 -3.31
CA VAL A 88 -7.95 -14.37 -3.62
C VAL A 88 -7.25 -15.70 -3.31
N ASP A 89 -6.08 -15.94 -3.88
CA ASP A 89 -5.46 -17.27 -3.83
C ASP A 89 -4.81 -17.60 -2.48
N TRP A 90 -4.15 -16.63 -1.85
CA TRP A 90 -3.48 -16.84 -0.56
C TRP A 90 -4.06 -16.01 0.59
N VAL A 91 -4.68 -14.87 0.28
CA VAL A 91 -5.17 -13.88 1.27
C VAL A 91 -4.08 -13.55 2.30
N ALA A 92 -3.11 -12.71 1.92
CA ALA A 92 -1.96 -12.41 2.76
C ALA A 92 -2.36 -11.79 4.12
N GLN A 93 -1.56 -12.01 5.18
CA GLN A 93 -1.78 -11.38 6.48
C GLN A 93 -1.02 -10.03 6.62
N ALA A 94 0.16 -9.96 6.01
CA ALA A 94 1.00 -8.76 5.95
C ALA A 94 1.57 -8.60 4.53
N TYR A 95 1.76 -7.36 4.12
CA TYR A 95 2.32 -6.98 2.81
C TYR A 95 3.24 -5.78 3.01
N ILE A 96 4.43 -5.81 2.42
CA ILE A 96 5.38 -4.69 2.44
C ILE A 96 5.73 -4.30 1.01
N ASP A 97 5.61 -3.02 0.71
CA ASP A 97 5.90 -2.43 -0.58
C ASP A 97 7.12 -1.51 -0.47
N HIS A 98 8.11 -1.72 -1.34
CA HIS A 98 9.43 -1.11 -1.23
C HIS A 98 9.67 -0.06 -2.32
N HIS A 99 9.51 1.21 -1.97
CA HIS A 99 9.63 2.36 -2.88
C HIS A 99 10.91 3.18 -2.64
N HIS A 100 11.10 4.20 -3.47
CA HIS A 100 12.13 5.24 -3.32
C HIS A 100 11.45 6.61 -3.20
N MET A 101 12.02 7.48 -2.38
CA MET A 101 11.57 8.85 -2.15
C MET A 101 12.69 9.85 -2.42
N GLY A 102 12.40 11.15 -2.29
CA GLY A 102 13.40 12.20 -2.53
C GLY A 102 14.71 12.01 -1.75
N SER A 103 15.82 12.42 -2.37
CA SER A 103 17.17 12.16 -1.86
C SER A 103 17.58 12.97 -0.63
N TYR A 104 16.87 14.06 -0.28
CA TYR A 104 17.33 15.05 0.70
C TYR A 104 16.62 14.97 2.07
N GLY A 105 15.72 14.00 2.27
CA GLY A 105 14.97 13.83 3.51
C GLY A 105 15.59 12.84 4.50
N ALA A 106 14.72 12.13 5.23
CA ALA A 106 15.11 10.91 5.94
C ALA A 106 15.81 9.93 5.00
N ARG A 107 16.62 9.00 5.50
CA ARG A 107 17.24 7.96 4.67
C ARG A 107 16.27 6.84 4.37
N PHE A 108 15.37 6.53 5.29
CA PHE A 108 14.39 5.48 5.10
C PHE A 108 13.13 5.78 5.89
N TYR A 109 11.98 5.79 5.24
CA TYR A 109 10.71 5.75 5.93
C TYR A 109 10.25 4.30 6.10
N VAL A 110 9.73 4.00 7.29
CA VAL A 110 9.12 2.71 7.65
C VAL A 110 7.77 2.96 8.33
N PRO A 111 6.86 1.97 8.38
CA PRO A 111 5.55 2.14 9.01
C PRO A 111 5.66 2.57 10.49
N PRO A 112 4.62 3.19 11.09
CA PRO A 112 3.27 3.34 10.55
C PRO A 112 3.05 4.62 9.72
N TYR A 113 1.91 4.68 9.04
CA TYR A 113 1.40 5.91 8.44
C TYR A 113 1.02 6.95 9.51
N CYS A 114 1.05 8.23 9.14
CA CYS A 114 0.54 9.32 9.97
C CYS A 114 -0.92 9.67 9.64
N ASP A 115 -1.49 10.62 10.36
CA ASP A 115 -2.85 11.09 10.13
C ASP A 115 -3.01 11.95 8.86
N PRO A 116 -4.21 11.97 8.25
CA PRO A 116 -5.39 11.18 8.62
C PRO A 116 -5.33 9.73 8.11
N ILE A 117 -6.12 8.84 8.71
CA ILE A 117 -6.36 7.48 8.21
C ILE A 117 -7.71 7.38 7.49
N ARG A 118 -7.79 6.53 6.46
CA ARG A 118 -9.05 6.28 5.73
C ARG A 118 -10.02 5.40 6.53
N PRO A 119 -11.34 5.72 6.57
CA PRO A 119 -12.33 5.03 7.39
C PRO A 119 -12.66 3.63 6.86
N TYR A 120 -13.32 2.85 7.70
CA TYR A 120 -13.88 1.52 7.41
C TYR A 120 -12.90 0.34 7.32
N ALA A 121 -11.59 0.56 7.40
CA ALA A 121 -10.67 -0.52 7.79
C ALA A 121 -11.02 -1.04 9.20
N ASP A 122 -10.66 -2.29 9.51
CA ASP A 122 -10.72 -2.76 10.90
C ASP A 122 -9.66 -2.03 11.73
N PRO A 123 -9.98 -1.42 12.89
CA PRO A 123 -9.01 -0.68 13.69
C PRO A 123 -7.75 -1.47 14.08
N LEU A 124 -7.85 -2.80 14.19
CA LEU A 124 -6.73 -3.67 14.55
C LEU A 124 -5.62 -3.63 13.49
N VAL A 125 -5.97 -3.43 12.20
CA VAL A 125 -4.97 -3.38 11.12
C VAL A 125 -3.99 -2.22 11.29
N TRP A 126 -4.46 -1.06 11.78
CA TRP A 126 -3.59 0.09 12.00
C TRP A 126 -2.61 -0.14 13.15
N ARG A 127 -3.06 -0.83 14.21
CA ARG A 127 -2.19 -1.24 15.33
C ARG A 127 -1.18 -2.30 14.91
N GLU A 128 -1.59 -3.23 14.07
CA GLU A 128 -0.71 -4.25 13.49
C GLU A 128 0.38 -3.62 12.61
N ILE A 129 0.03 -2.63 11.77
CA ILE A 129 1.00 -1.87 10.97
C ILE A 129 2.00 -1.13 11.88
N SER A 130 1.55 -0.49 12.97
CA SER A 130 2.47 0.12 13.94
C SER A 130 3.38 -0.90 14.60
N TRP A 131 2.84 -2.07 14.96
CA TRP A 131 3.61 -3.14 15.60
C TRP A 131 4.73 -3.65 14.69
N TYR A 132 4.43 -3.97 13.43
CA TYR A 132 5.46 -4.32 12.44
C TYR A 132 6.46 -3.19 12.19
N GLY A 133 5.97 -1.96 12.02
CA GLY A 133 6.80 -0.78 11.78
C GLY A 133 7.80 -0.50 12.90
N SER A 134 7.37 -0.63 14.15
CA SER A 134 8.24 -0.48 15.31
C SER A 134 9.32 -1.56 15.37
N HIS A 135 9.01 -2.81 15.04
CA HIS A 135 10.03 -3.88 14.98
C HIS A 135 11.02 -3.65 13.85
N ILE A 136 10.55 -3.24 12.67
CA ILE A 136 11.43 -2.88 11.55
C ILE A 136 12.38 -1.74 11.93
N ALA A 137 11.86 -0.65 12.50
CA ALA A 137 12.67 0.48 12.95
C ALA A 137 13.71 0.05 14.00
N TYR A 138 13.29 -0.76 14.97
CA TYR A 138 14.17 -1.31 16.00
C TYR A 138 15.32 -2.12 15.41
N LYS A 139 15.03 -3.04 14.48
CA LYS A 139 16.06 -3.86 13.81
C LYS A 139 17.02 -3.04 12.96
N LEU A 140 16.54 -1.99 12.30
CA LEU A 140 17.39 -1.06 11.55
C LEU A 140 18.37 -0.33 12.48
N GLU A 141 17.92 0.16 13.63
CA GLU A 141 18.79 0.83 14.61
C GLU A 141 19.80 -0.17 15.23
N GLU A 142 19.40 -1.42 15.51
CA GLU A 142 20.33 -2.47 15.95
C GLU A 142 21.45 -2.75 14.93
N GLU A 143 21.14 -2.64 13.64
CA GLU A 143 22.12 -2.78 12.56
C GLU A 143 22.90 -1.49 12.26
N GLY A 144 22.64 -0.41 13.00
CA GLY A 144 23.37 0.86 12.92
C GLY A 144 22.91 1.77 11.79
N PHE A 145 21.74 1.52 11.18
CA PHE A 145 21.17 2.44 10.20
C PHE A 145 20.73 3.75 10.86
N GLN A 146 21.15 4.86 10.28
CA GLN A 146 20.72 6.21 10.68
C GLN A 146 19.70 6.77 9.70
N GLY A 147 18.94 7.75 10.14
CA GLY A 147 17.98 8.48 9.34
C GLY A 147 16.70 7.70 9.06
N VAL A 148 16.26 6.85 9.99
CA VAL A 148 15.01 6.09 9.87
C VAL A 148 13.85 6.92 10.44
N LEU A 149 12.83 7.17 9.61
CA LEU A 149 11.63 7.93 9.95
C LEU A 149 10.42 7.00 10.00
N ASN A 150 9.53 7.20 10.98
CA ASN A 150 8.22 6.55 11.02
C ASN A 150 7.12 7.53 11.44
N ALA A 151 5.85 7.12 11.36
CA ALA A 151 4.69 7.92 11.79
C ALA A 151 4.66 9.36 11.22
N ALA A 152 5.20 9.54 10.01
CA ALA A 152 5.33 10.82 9.33
C ALA A 152 5.31 10.61 7.81
N GLN A 153 5.37 11.70 7.05
CA GLN A 153 5.46 11.80 5.58
C GLN A 153 4.25 11.25 4.80
N TYR A 154 3.81 10.04 5.10
CA TYR A 154 2.75 9.32 4.41
C TYR A 154 1.53 9.15 5.31
N ALA A 155 0.42 9.75 4.92
CA ALA A 155 -0.84 9.61 5.64
C ALA A 155 -1.47 8.22 5.41
N GLY A 156 -2.26 7.74 6.38
CA GLY A 156 -3.06 6.52 6.21
C GLY A 156 -4.23 6.70 5.24
N TRP A 157 -4.44 7.93 4.75
CA TRP A 157 -5.31 8.28 3.64
C TRP A 157 -4.48 8.63 2.40
N GLY A 158 -4.21 7.63 1.58
CA GLY A 158 -3.63 7.77 0.25
C GLY A 158 -4.59 7.30 -0.85
N HIS A 159 -4.06 7.24 -2.06
CA HIS A 159 -4.73 6.55 -3.16
C HIS A 159 -4.76 5.03 -2.90
N PHE A 160 -5.63 4.27 -3.57
CA PHE A 160 -5.63 2.80 -3.53
C PHE A 160 -4.53 2.16 -4.38
N GLY A 161 -3.29 2.46 -3.98
CA GLY A 161 -2.10 1.69 -4.33
C GLY A 161 -1.97 0.45 -3.47
N TRP A 162 -1.00 -0.41 -3.78
CA TRP A 162 -0.97 -1.77 -3.26
C TRP A 162 -0.92 -1.86 -1.73
N HIS A 163 -0.13 -1.00 -1.09
CA HIS A 163 -0.02 -0.96 0.37
C HIS A 163 -1.18 -0.20 1.06
N TRP A 164 -1.83 0.75 0.38
CA TRP A 164 -2.96 1.51 0.92
C TRP A 164 -4.31 0.81 0.76
N ILE A 165 -4.49 -0.04 -0.25
CA ILE A 165 -5.71 -0.82 -0.44
C ILE A 165 -5.76 -2.07 0.46
N THR A 166 -4.60 -2.60 0.86
CA THR A 166 -4.47 -3.79 1.71
C THR A 166 -5.16 -3.71 3.08
N PRO A 167 -5.13 -2.58 3.83
CA PRO A 167 -5.91 -2.43 5.06
C PRO A 167 -7.41 -2.73 4.91
N PHE A 168 -7.98 -2.42 3.75
CA PHE A 168 -9.40 -2.66 3.43
C PHE A 168 -9.68 -4.09 2.98
N HIS A 169 -8.62 -4.86 2.70
CA HIS A 169 -8.65 -6.30 2.53
C HIS A 169 -8.36 -7.06 3.83
N ASN A 170 -8.22 -6.36 4.98
CA ASN A 170 -7.78 -6.85 6.29
C ASN A 170 -6.32 -7.31 6.33
N ILE A 171 -5.47 -6.77 5.46
CA ILE A 171 -4.05 -7.10 5.35
C ILE A 171 -3.24 -5.94 5.95
N ALA A 172 -2.24 -6.23 6.78
CA ALA A 172 -1.32 -5.20 7.27
C ALA A 172 -0.42 -4.71 6.13
N GLY A 173 -0.89 -3.69 5.43
CA GLY A 173 -0.25 -3.08 4.26
C GLY A 173 0.75 -2.00 4.63
N MET A 174 2.02 -2.26 4.37
CA MET A 174 3.13 -1.42 4.79
C MET A 174 3.86 -0.84 3.59
N LEU A 175 4.27 0.41 3.74
CA LEU A 175 5.15 1.12 2.82
C LEU A 175 6.52 1.26 3.47
N THR A 176 7.56 1.10 2.66
CA THR A 176 8.90 1.60 3.00
C THR A 176 9.45 2.41 1.83
N GLU A 177 10.20 3.45 2.14
CA GLU A 177 10.62 4.44 1.15
C GLU A 177 12.06 4.83 1.42
N SER A 178 12.98 4.38 0.58
CA SER A 178 14.41 4.70 0.70
C SER A 178 14.72 6.02 0.01
N ALA A 179 15.57 6.85 0.61
CA ALA A 179 16.08 8.03 -0.05
C ALA A 179 16.75 7.63 -1.38
N ASP A 180 16.43 8.34 -2.45
CA ASP A 180 16.91 7.97 -3.76
C ASP A 180 18.39 8.30 -3.96
N VAL A 181 19.01 7.59 -4.89
CA VAL A 181 20.31 7.91 -5.46
C VAL A 181 20.11 8.55 -6.85
N ASN A 182 21.17 8.79 -7.61
CA ASN A 182 21.03 9.26 -8.97
C ASN A 182 20.74 8.08 -9.92
N ILE A 183 19.52 7.53 -9.88
CA ILE A 183 19.07 6.28 -10.52
C ILE A 183 19.83 5.04 -9.98
N ALA A 184 21.13 4.95 -10.23
CA ALA A 184 22.02 3.96 -9.65
C ALA A 184 23.39 4.53 -9.24
N SER A 185 23.74 5.75 -9.69
CA SER A 185 24.98 6.44 -9.32
C SER A 185 24.90 7.00 -7.90
N PRO A 186 25.99 6.91 -7.12
CA PRO A 186 26.03 7.45 -5.77
C PRO A 186 25.95 8.99 -5.79
N ILE A 187 25.39 9.56 -4.73
CA ILE A 187 25.31 11.00 -4.54
C ILE A 187 26.00 11.38 -3.23
N TYR A 188 26.67 12.54 -3.21
CA TYR A 188 27.16 13.13 -1.99
C TYR A 188 26.16 14.20 -1.53
N ILE A 189 25.76 14.14 -0.26
CA ILE A 189 24.81 15.08 0.34
C ILE A 189 25.51 15.80 1.48
N HIS A 190 25.60 17.12 1.40
CA HIS A 190 26.08 17.96 2.49
C HIS A 190 25.03 18.03 3.62
N PRO A 191 25.44 18.15 4.89
CA PRO A 191 24.52 18.25 6.03
C PRO A 191 23.43 19.33 5.83
N GLU A 192 23.83 20.50 5.35
CA GLU A 192 22.98 21.66 5.03
C GLU A 192 21.97 21.43 3.89
N GLN A 193 22.07 20.33 3.14
CA GLN A 193 21.08 19.95 2.12
C GLN A 193 19.94 19.10 2.68
N LEU A 194 20.06 18.58 3.91
CA LEU A 194 19.06 17.72 4.52
C LEU A 194 17.85 18.52 5.03
N ARG A 195 16.65 17.98 4.83
CA ARG A 195 15.39 18.70 5.06
C ARG A 195 14.31 17.81 5.67
N ALA A 196 13.44 18.44 6.45
CA ALA A 196 12.23 17.85 7.03
C ALA A 196 10.96 18.51 6.44
N GLU A 197 10.87 18.71 5.13
CA GLU A 197 9.74 19.43 4.53
C GLU A 197 8.53 18.51 4.25
N VAL A 198 8.21 17.59 5.17
CA VAL A 198 7.14 16.60 5.01
C VAL A 198 6.23 16.52 6.24
N ARG A 199 5.03 15.97 6.04
CA ARG A 199 3.98 15.87 7.07
C ARG A 199 4.51 15.20 8.35
N MET A 200 4.26 15.78 9.53
CA MET A 200 4.69 15.26 10.84
C MET A 200 6.21 15.06 11.01
N PHE A 201 7.02 15.79 10.24
CA PHE A 201 8.46 15.85 10.43
C PHE A 201 8.84 17.33 10.30
N PRO A 202 8.80 18.15 11.36
CA PRO A 202 8.91 19.61 11.23
C PRO A 202 10.35 20.11 11.02
N GLU A 203 11.32 19.46 11.66
CA GLU A 203 12.74 19.86 11.68
C GLU A 203 13.60 18.61 11.44
N TYR A 204 14.75 18.76 10.76
CA TYR A 204 15.67 17.65 10.52
C TYR A 204 16.55 17.41 11.75
N GLU A 205 15.92 17.02 12.85
CA GLU A 205 16.59 16.80 14.13
C GLU A 205 16.05 15.57 14.85
N ALA A 206 16.74 15.16 15.91
CA ALA A 206 16.39 13.96 16.65
C ALA A 206 15.01 14.14 17.33
N GLN A 207 14.08 13.24 17.01
CA GLN A 207 12.74 13.18 17.61
C GLN A 207 12.32 11.73 17.82
N SER A 208 11.24 11.48 18.56
CA SER A 208 10.81 10.11 18.89
C SER A 208 10.55 9.23 17.67
N THR A 209 10.18 9.83 16.54
CA THR A 209 9.93 9.14 15.27
C THR A 209 11.12 9.16 14.30
N PHE A 210 12.22 9.81 14.69
CA PHE A 210 13.46 9.96 13.93
C PHE A 210 14.64 10.16 14.91
N PRO A 211 14.97 9.16 15.75
CA PRO A 211 15.84 9.37 16.91
C PRO A 211 17.32 9.52 16.56
N ASN A 212 17.74 9.04 15.38
CA ASN A 212 19.14 8.96 14.97
C ASN A 212 19.34 9.63 13.59
N PRO A 213 19.39 10.97 13.51
CA PRO A 213 19.59 11.67 12.24
C PRO A 213 20.87 11.26 11.50
N TRP A 214 20.77 11.05 10.19
CA TRP A 214 21.94 10.80 9.35
C TRP A 214 22.67 12.13 9.07
N PRO A 215 23.99 12.26 9.28
CA PRO A 215 24.68 13.55 9.25
C PRO A 215 25.00 14.08 7.86
N GLY A 216 24.66 13.35 6.78
CA GLY A 216 25.17 13.64 5.43
C GLY A 216 26.34 12.74 5.04
N GLY A 217 26.76 12.85 3.78
CA GLY A 217 27.86 12.08 3.19
C GLY A 217 27.47 11.35 1.91
N TRP A 218 28.21 10.28 1.61
CA TRP A 218 27.94 9.44 0.44
C TRP A 218 26.73 8.54 0.67
N TRP A 219 25.74 8.66 -0.21
CA TRP A 219 24.60 7.78 -0.31
C TRP A 219 24.70 6.93 -1.57
N ARG A 220 24.54 5.60 -1.43
CA ARG A 220 24.78 4.62 -2.50
C ARG A 220 23.62 3.67 -2.64
N LEU A 221 23.46 3.10 -3.83
CA LEU A 221 22.40 2.11 -4.09
C LEU A 221 22.48 0.91 -3.13
N ARG A 222 23.68 0.52 -2.70
CA ARG A 222 23.88 -0.51 -1.67
C ARG A 222 23.18 -0.17 -0.36
N ASN A 223 23.19 1.09 0.07
CA ASN A 223 22.50 1.50 1.30
C ASN A 223 20.99 1.25 1.20
N VAL A 224 20.41 1.56 0.03
CA VAL A 224 18.99 1.30 -0.27
C VAL A 224 18.67 -0.19 -0.22
N VAL A 225 19.52 -1.03 -0.85
CA VAL A 225 19.28 -2.48 -0.86
C VAL A 225 19.40 -3.06 0.56
N GLU A 226 20.37 -2.64 1.36
CA GLU A 226 20.47 -3.12 2.75
C GLU A 226 19.25 -2.72 3.58
N GLN A 227 18.81 -1.46 3.53
CA GLN A 227 17.63 -1.01 4.27
C GLN A 227 16.37 -1.81 3.92
N LYS A 228 16.12 -2.03 2.63
CA LYS A 228 14.98 -2.84 2.16
C LYS A 228 15.12 -4.29 2.60
N LYS A 229 16.32 -4.85 2.54
CA LYS A 229 16.58 -6.23 2.98
C LYS A 229 16.34 -6.39 4.48
N THR A 230 16.86 -5.49 5.31
CA THR A 230 16.63 -5.50 6.77
C THR A 230 15.16 -5.35 7.11
N ALA A 231 14.42 -4.45 6.43
CA ALA A 231 12.98 -4.31 6.63
C ALA A 231 12.20 -5.58 6.26
N ALA A 232 12.48 -6.16 5.09
CA ALA A 232 11.82 -7.39 4.66
C ALA A 232 12.13 -8.56 5.59
N TRP A 233 13.40 -8.73 6.00
CA TRP A 233 13.81 -9.77 6.93
C TRP A 233 13.14 -9.59 8.30
N SER A 234 13.06 -8.36 8.80
CA SER A 234 12.42 -8.03 10.09
C SER A 234 10.93 -8.38 10.09
N LEU A 235 10.22 -8.11 8.98
CA LEU A 235 8.83 -8.52 8.82
C LEU A 235 8.69 -10.06 8.91
N LEU A 236 9.55 -10.79 8.19
CA LEU A 236 9.53 -12.26 8.20
C LEU A 236 9.86 -12.83 9.58
N ASP A 237 10.87 -12.29 10.26
CA ASP A 237 11.23 -12.69 11.63
C ASP A 237 10.05 -12.48 12.59
N MET A 238 9.43 -11.32 12.53
CA MET A 238 8.28 -10.98 13.36
C MET A 238 7.08 -11.87 13.10
N ALA A 239 6.81 -12.17 11.83
CA ALA A 239 5.76 -13.09 11.43
C ALA A 239 6.01 -14.50 11.98
N ALA A 240 7.24 -14.98 11.85
CA ALA A 240 7.63 -16.31 12.30
C ALA A 240 7.52 -16.47 13.82
N ARG A 241 7.90 -15.43 14.59
CA ARG A 241 7.84 -15.43 16.06
C ARG A 241 6.42 -15.37 16.60
N ASN A 242 5.47 -14.81 15.85
CA ASN A 242 4.13 -14.47 16.35
C ASN A 242 3.00 -15.04 15.48
N LYS A 243 3.24 -16.17 14.80
CA LYS A 243 2.31 -16.77 13.83
C LYS A 243 0.88 -16.93 14.36
N GLU A 244 0.72 -17.36 15.61
CA GLU A 244 -0.60 -17.58 16.22
C GLU A 244 -1.36 -16.26 16.41
N THR A 245 -0.65 -15.23 16.90
CA THR A 245 -1.21 -13.88 17.07
C THR A 245 -1.67 -13.30 15.74
N ILE A 246 -0.85 -13.45 14.69
CA ILE A 246 -1.13 -12.90 13.36
C ILE A 246 -2.32 -13.63 12.71
N LEU A 247 -2.34 -14.96 12.76
CA LEU A 247 -3.45 -15.76 12.21
C LEU A 247 -4.77 -15.49 12.95
N ASN A 248 -4.73 -15.40 14.28
CA ASN A 248 -5.90 -15.03 15.08
C ASN A 248 -6.35 -13.60 14.76
N THR A 249 -5.42 -12.66 14.60
CA THR A 249 -5.70 -11.27 14.23
C THR A 249 -6.36 -11.18 12.85
N ALA A 250 -5.89 -11.95 11.87
CA ALA A 250 -6.53 -12.03 10.55
C ALA A 250 -7.98 -12.52 10.64
N TYR A 251 -8.24 -13.56 11.43
CA TYR A 251 -9.59 -14.05 11.70
C TYR A 251 -10.47 -13.00 12.40
N LEU A 252 -9.95 -12.34 13.43
CA LEU A 252 -10.68 -11.31 14.18
C LEU A 252 -11.07 -10.13 13.30
N LYS A 253 -10.15 -9.60 12.48
CA LYS A 253 -10.44 -8.52 11.52
C LYS A 253 -11.55 -8.93 10.55
N ALA A 254 -11.48 -10.14 9.97
CA ALA A 254 -12.51 -10.63 9.07
C ALA A 254 -13.88 -10.76 9.75
N LYS A 255 -13.93 -11.37 10.95
CA LYS A 255 -15.15 -11.52 11.75
C LYS A 255 -15.76 -10.16 12.12
N ASN A 256 -14.94 -9.21 12.53
CA ASN A 256 -15.37 -7.85 12.87
C ASN A 256 -15.97 -7.14 11.65
N GLN A 257 -15.34 -7.25 10.48
CA GLN A 257 -15.86 -6.62 9.27
C GLN A 257 -17.20 -7.22 8.83
N ILE A 258 -17.35 -8.55 8.89
CA ILE A 258 -18.64 -9.23 8.64
C ILE A 258 -19.71 -8.67 9.57
N ARG A 259 -19.44 -8.65 10.89
CA ARG A 259 -20.38 -8.13 11.89
C ARG A 259 -20.74 -6.68 11.64
N ARG A 260 -19.74 -5.81 11.45
CA ARG A 260 -19.94 -4.37 11.18
C ARG A 260 -20.75 -4.13 9.91
N GLY A 261 -20.57 -4.95 8.88
CA GLY A 261 -21.36 -4.86 7.65
C GLY A 261 -22.79 -5.37 7.80
N ALA A 262 -23.01 -6.40 8.61
CA ALA A 262 -24.35 -6.90 8.91
C ALA A 262 -25.17 -5.93 9.79
N GLU A 263 -24.49 -5.26 10.73
CA GLU A 263 -25.10 -4.32 11.70
C GLU A 263 -25.11 -2.87 11.20
N GLY A 264 -24.46 -2.59 10.06
CA GLY A 264 -24.30 -1.25 9.50
C GLY A 264 -25.61 -0.61 9.01
N ASP A 265 -25.52 0.70 8.75
CA ASP A 265 -26.54 1.52 8.11
C ASP A 265 -26.84 1.04 6.68
N ILE A 266 -25.79 0.68 5.94
CA ILE A 266 -25.87 0.07 4.61
C ILE A 266 -25.50 -1.41 4.77
N ARG A 267 -26.45 -2.31 4.55
CA ARG A 267 -26.23 -3.77 4.67
C ARG A 267 -25.95 -4.46 3.35
N ALA A 268 -26.40 -3.88 2.25
CA ALA A 268 -26.16 -4.36 0.91
C ALA A 268 -26.22 -3.20 -0.08
N ILE A 269 -25.55 -3.37 -1.22
CA ILE A 269 -25.61 -2.48 -2.37
C ILE A 269 -26.19 -3.30 -3.52
N VAL A 270 -27.14 -2.71 -4.26
CA VAL A 270 -27.70 -3.32 -5.45
C VAL A 270 -27.27 -2.49 -6.66
N VAL A 271 -26.65 -3.14 -7.65
CA VAL A 271 -26.35 -2.55 -8.95
C VAL A 271 -27.41 -3.05 -9.93
N PRO A 272 -28.35 -2.19 -10.38
CA PRO A 272 -29.40 -2.57 -11.32
C PRO A 272 -28.87 -3.21 -12.60
N ALA A 273 -29.61 -4.18 -13.14
CA ALA A 273 -29.31 -4.78 -14.44
C ALA A 273 -29.33 -3.75 -15.57
N THR A 274 -30.34 -2.87 -15.54
CA THR A 274 -30.49 -1.77 -16.50
C THR A 274 -29.59 -0.60 -16.09
N GLN A 275 -28.54 -0.38 -16.88
CA GLN A 275 -27.58 0.70 -16.72
C GLN A 275 -27.48 1.50 -18.02
N HIS A 276 -27.14 2.78 -17.91
CA HIS A 276 -26.94 3.64 -19.08
C HIS A 276 -25.76 3.13 -19.95
N ASP A 277 -24.72 2.57 -19.30
CA ASP A 277 -23.62 1.83 -19.92
C ASP A 277 -23.45 0.48 -19.20
N TYR A 278 -24.04 -0.55 -19.79
CA TYR A 278 -23.99 -1.92 -19.28
C TYR A 278 -22.58 -2.53 -19.30
N LEU A 279 -21.74 -2.17 -20.27
CA LEU A 279 -20.40 -2.76 -20.35
C LEU A 279 -19.49 -2.21 -19.25
N THR A 280 -19.65 -0.92 -18.92
CA THR A 280 -18.92 -0.30 -17.81
C THR A 280 -19.36 -0.86 -16.46
N SER A 281 -20.66 -1.11 -16.24
CA SER A 281 -21.11 -1.78 -15.00
C SER A 281 -20.57 -3.21 -14.89
N VAL A 282 -20.57 -3.99 -15.98
CA VAL A 282 -19.93 -5.32 -16.00
C VAL A 282 -18.42 -5.24 -15.74
N LYS A 283 -17.72 -4.22 -16.26
CA LYS A 283 -16.29 -3.99 -15.96
C LYS A 283 -16.09 -3.73 -14.46
N MET A 284 -16.90 -2.88 -13.84
CA MET A 284 -16.84 -2.60 -12.41
C MET A 284 -17.03 -3.88 -11.59
N ILE A 285 -18.11 -4.64 -11.86
CA ILE A 285 -18.40 -5.90 -11.16
C ILE A 285 -17.24 -6.90 -11.29
N ASN A 286 -16.67 -7.05 -12.49
CA ASN A 286 -15.53 -7.93 -12.70
C ASN A 286 -14.29 -7.50 -11.90
N ASN A 287 -14.04 -6.20 -11.76
CA ASN A 287 -12.94 -5.68 -10.95
C ASN A 287 -13.15 -5.96 -9.46
N LEU A 288 -14.36 -5.74 -8.94
CA LEU A 288 -14.72 -6.06 -7.55
C LEU A 288 -14.53 -7.56 -7.25
N VAL A 289 -15.01 -8.44 -8.15
CA VAL A 289 -14.83 -9.90 -8.01
C VAL A 289 -13.34 -10.27 -8.02
N ARG A 290 -12.52 -9.64 -8.88
CA ARG A 290 -11.06 -9.87 -8.91
C ARG A 290 -10.36 -9.41 -7.63
N SER A 291 -10.90 -8.41 -6.93
CA SER A 291 -10.44 -7.98 -5.61
C SER A 291 -10.96 -8.87 -4.46
N GLY A 292 -11.66 -9.96 -4.78
CA GLY A 292 -12.17 -10.91 -3.80
C GLY A 292 -13.45 -10.45 -3.08
N ILE A 293 -14.22 -9.55 -3.67
CA ILE A 293 -15.56 -9.20 -3.18
C ILE A 293 -16.55 -10.25 -3.67
N GLU A 294 -17.34 -10.80 -2.75
CA GLU A 294 -18.45 -11.70 -3.04
C GLU A 294 -19.66 -10.91 -3.54
N ILE A 295 -20.18 -11.30 -4.72
CA ILE A 295 -21.28 -10.63 -5.41
C ILE A 295 -22.26 -11.69 -5.90
N HIS A 296 -23.55 -11.50 -5.62
CA HIS A 296 -24.62 -12.35 -6.12
C HIS A 296 -25.31 -11.68 -7.32
N LYS A 297 -25.89 -12.48 -8.21
CA LYS A 297 -26.70 -11.99 -9.33
C LYS A 297 -28.13 -12.49 -9.18
N ALA A 298 -29.10 -11.59 -9.27
CA ALA A 298 -30.51 -11.93 -9.06
C ALA A 298 -31.05 -12.85 -10.18
N GLU A 299 -31.68 -13.96 -9.79
CA GLU A 299 -32.27 -14.94 -10.72
C GLU A 299 -33.71 -14.60 -11.15
N SER A 300 -34.37 -13.73 -10.39
CA SER A 300 -35.71 -13.19 -10.63
C SER A 300 -35.76 -11.71 -10.25
N ASP A 301 -36.80 -11.02 -10.69
CA ASP A 301 -37.12 -9.68 -10.22
C ASP A 301 -37.36 -9.70 -8.71
N PHE A 302 -37.00 -8.61 -8.04
CA PHE A 302 -37.24 -8.44 -6.60
C PHE A 302 -37.47 -6.98 -6.25
N GLN A 303 -38.04 -6.74 -5.08
CA GLN A 303 -38.34 -5.42 -4.58
C GLN A 303 -37.65 -5.22 -3.23
N VAL A 304 -37.04 -4.05 -3.05
CA VAL A 304 -36.52 -3.58 -1.76
C VAL A 304 -37.12 -2.21 -1.51
N GLU A 305 -37.93 -2.09 -0.45
CA GLU A 305 -38.73 -0.90 -0.17
C GLU A 305 -39.58 -0.52 -1.40
N ASP A 306 -39.44 0.70 -1.92
CA ASP A 306 -40.17 1.19 -3.09
C ASP A 306 -39.41 1.00 -4.42
N MET A 307 -38.23 0.37 -4.39
CA MET A 307 -37.41 0.14 -5.58
C MET A 307 -37.57 -1.28 -6.13
N GLN A 308 -37.84 -1.39 -7.42
CA GLN A 308 -37.85 -2.67 -8.14
C GLN A 308 -36.52 -2.89 -8.86
N TYR A 309 -36.02 -4.11 -8.77
CA TYR A 309 -34.80 -4.55 -9.43
C TYR A 309 -35.09 -5.76 -10.31
N GLU A 310 -34.69 -5.65 -11.57
CA GLU A 310 -34.88 -6.70 -12.56
C GLU A 310 -33.93 -7.87 -12.32
N LYS A 311 -34.33 -9.06 -12.78
CA LYS A 311 -33.47 -10.22 -12.95
C LYS A 311 -32.15 -9.80 -13.60
N GLY A 312 -31.04 -10.26 -13.03
CA GLY A 312 -29.70 -9.96 -13.49
C GLY A 312 -29.03 -8.78 -12.79
N SER A 313 -29.74 -8.07 -11.90
CA SER A 313 -29.13 -7.07 -11.00
C SER A 313 -28.13 -7.74 -10.07
N TYR A 314 -27.05 -7.04 -9.71
CA TYR A 314 -26.04 -7.56 -8.79
C TYR A 314 -26.33 -7.11 -7.36
N VAL A 315 -26.17 -8.01 -6.40
CA VAL A 315 -26.36 -7.73 -4.97
C VAL A 315 -25.05 -7.99 -4.25
N ILE A 316 -24.54 -6.96 -3.58
CA ILE A 316 -23.25 -6.96 -2.88
C ILE A 316 -23.56 -6.77 -1.39
N SER A 317 -23.52 -7.86 -0.61
CA SER A 317 -23.73 -7.76 0.83
C SER A 317 -22.51 -7.12 1.50
N LEU A 318 -22.71 -6.25 2.48
CA LEU A 318 -21.62 -5.77 3.33
C LEU A 318 -21.27 -6.77 4.44
N ALA A 319 -22.07 -7.80 4.69
CA ALA A 319 -21.82 -8.85 5.66
C ALA A 319 -20.74 -9.85 5.19
N GLN A 320 -19.60 -9.34 4.73
CA GLN A 320 -18.44 -10.09 4.25
C GLN A 320 -17.13 -9.42 4.72
N PRO A 321 -15.99 -10.14 4.74
CA PRO A 321 -14.73 -9.58 5.25
C PRO A 321 -14.26 -8.30 4.55
N LYS A 322 -14.66 -8.07 3.30
CA LYS A 322 -14.28 -6.92 2.47
C LYS A 322 -15.18 -5.70 2.65
N MET A 323 -15.99 -5.64 3.71
CA MET A 323 -16.90 -4.51 4.00
C MET A 323 -16.21 -3.15 3.86
N GLY A 324 -15.02 -2.99 4.45
CA GLY A 324 -14.28 -1.73 4.40
C GLY A 324 -13.90 -1.29 3.00
N LEU A 325 -13.57 -2.23 2.12
CA LEU A 325 -13.28 -1.96 0.71
C LEU A 325 -14.55 -1.58 -0.05
N ILE A 326 -15.63 -2.34 0.15
CA ILE A 326 -16.95 -2.07 -0.45
C ILE A 326 -17.41 -0.66 -0.09
N ARG A 327 -17.31 -0.26 1.19
CA ARG A 327 -17.66 1.10 1.64
C ARG A 327 -16.84 2.19 0.97
N ASN A 328 -15.57 1.97 0.66
CA ASN A 328 -14.72 3.00 0.05
C ASN A 328 -14.85 3.04 -1.49
N LEU A 329 -15.26 1.94 -2.12
CA LEU A 329 -15.42 1.88 -3.58
C LEU A 329 -16.85 2.17 -4.06
N LEU A 330 -17.86 1.79 -3.26
CA LEU A 330 -19.26 1.76 -3.70
C LEU A 330 -20.19 2.65 -2.86
N VAL A 331 -19.64 3.38 -1.90
CA VAL A 331 -20.38 4.36 -1.10
C VAL A 331 -19.56 5.63 -1.05
N GLU A 332 -20.23 6.78 -1.03
CA GLU A 332 -19.57 8.07 -0.91
C GLU A 332 -18.69 8.12 0.36
N THR A 333 -17.45 8.57 0.18
CA THR A 333 -16.51 8.82 1.29
C THR A 333 -15.94 10.22 1.17
N HIS A 334 -15.86 10.91 2.31
CA HIS A 334 -15.36 12.28 2.36
C HIS A 334 -13.99 12.32 3.02
N TYR A 335 -13.04 12.99 2.37
CA TYR A 335 -11.77 13.32 2.99
C TYR A 335 -12.01 14.17 4.24
N PRO A 336 -11.39 13.82 5.39
CA PRO A 336 -11.74 14.46 6.65
C PRO A 336 -11.37 15.93 6.62
N ASP A 337 -12.25 16.75 7.19
CA ASP A 337 -12.03 18.16 7.38
C ASP A 337 -11.85 18.46 8.88
N ASN A 338 -10.60 18.38 9.36
CA ASN A 338 -10.28 18.42 10.79
C ASN A 338 -8.87 18.95 11.07
N TYR A 339 -8.42 18.84 12.31
CA TYR A 339 -7.09 19.27 12.78
C TYR A 339 -5.93 18.69 11.95
N TRP A 340 -6.04 17.45 11.45
CA TRP A 340 -4.98 16.79 10.68
C TRP A 340 -4.94 17.20 9.20
N THR A 341 -5.98 17.86 8.73
CA THR A 341 -6.15 18.28 7.34
C THR A 341 -6.30 19.78 7.18
N ARG A 342 -6.02 20.54 8.24
CA ARG A 342 -5.93 22.00 8.23
C ARG A 342 -4.64 22.48 8.88
N ARG A 343 -4.12 23.60 8.40
CA ARG A 343 -3.06 24.37 9.08
C ARG A 343 -3.65 25.12 10.28
N GLU A 344 -2.79 25.68 11.12
CA GLU A 344 -3.20 26.48 12.29
C GLU A 344 -4.09 27.68 11.90
N ASP A 345 -3.85 28.29 10.74
CA ASP A 345 -4.67 29.38 10.18
C ASP A 345 -5.99 28.91 9.55
N GLY A 346 -6.28 27.61 9.63
CA GLY A 346 -7.46 26.99 9.04
C GLY A 346 -7.33 26.62 7.57
N THR A 347 -6.22 26.93 6.89
CA THR A 347 -6.02 26.59 5.47
C THR A 347 -6.06 25.07 5.26
N PRO A 348 -6.88 24.52 4.33
CA PRO A 348 -6.89 23.10 4.04
C PRO A 348 -5.53 22.60 3.55
N ILE A 349 -5.13 21.43 4.06
CA ILE A 349 -3.98 20.68 3.58
C ILE A 349 -4.50 19.67 2.57
N ARG A 350 -3.98 19.74 1.34
CA ARG A 350 -4.34 18.79 0.27
C ARG A 350 -4.16 17.33 0.73
N PRO A 351 -5.02 16.40 0.28
CA PRO A 351 -4.74 14.98 0.43
C PRO A 351 -3.39 14.63 -0.19
N TYR A 352 -2.82 13.49 0.22
CA TYR A 352 -1.59 13.00 -0.40
C TYR A 352 -1.76 12.85 -1.92
N ASP A 353 -2.94 12.40 -2.35
CA ASP A 353 -3.26 12.22 -3.75
C ASP A 353 -4.76 12.44 -4.04
N LEU A 354 -5.59 11.42 -3.81
CA LEU A 354 -7.02 11.45 -4.07
C LEU A 354 -7.83 11.60 -2.78
N ALA A 355 -8.85 12.45 -2.83
CA ALA A 355 -9.80 12.64 -1.74
C ALA A 355 -10.75 11.43 -1.59
N SER A 356 -11.09 10.74 -2.68
CA SER A 356 -11.96 9.55 -2.66
C SER A 356 -11.56 8.53 -3.74
N HIS A 357 -11.99 7.29 -3.53
CA HIS A 357 -11.89 6.15 -4.46
C HIS A 357 -13.28 5.59 -4.82
N THR A 358 -14.32 6.43 -4.77
CA THR A 358 -15.70 6.04 -5.08
C THR A 358 -15.84 5.58 -6.54
N MET A 359 -15.52 4.32 -6.81
CA MET A 359 -15.41 3.71 -8.14
C MET A 359 -16.69 3.84 -8.96
N PHE A 360 -17.87 3.67 -8.34
CA PHE A 360 -19.13 3.75 -9.08
C PHE A 360 -19.36 5.15 -9.70
N GLU A 361 -18.97 6.21 -9.00
CA GLU A 361 -19.06 7.59 -9.49
C GLU A 361 -18.11 7.83 -10.67
N PHE A 362 -16.85 7.40 -10.55
CA PHE A 362 -15.87 7.51 -11.62
C PHE A 362 -16.26 6.72 -12.88
N MET A 363 -17.03 5.64 -12.70
CA MET A 363 -17.51 4.78 -13.78
C MET A 363 -18.94 5.12 -14.24
N GLY A 364 -19.61 6.09 -13.60
CA GLY A 364 -21.00 6.47 -13.90
C GLY A 364 -22.05 5.37 -13.62
N VAL A 365 -21.71 4.34 -12.86
CA VAL A 365 -22.62 3.22 -12.55
C VAL A 365 -23.64 3.67 -11.50
N ARG A 366 -24.92 3.34 -11.68
CA ARG A 366 -25.98 3.65 -10.72
C ARG A 366 -26.18 2.56 -9.70
#